data_AF-A0A963FFK8-F1
#
_entry.id   AF-A0A963FFK8-F1
#
_cell.length_a   1.000
_cell.length_b   1.000
_cell.length_c   1.000
_cell.angle_alpha   90.00
_cell.angle_beta   90.00
_cell.angle_gamma   90.00
#
_symmetry.space_group_name_H-M   'P 1'
#
loop_
_entity.id
_entity.type
_entity.pdbx_description
1 polymer ?
#
loop_
_entity_poly.entity_id
_entity_poly.type
_entity_poly.pdbx_seq_one_letter_code
_entity_poly.pdbx_strand_id
1 'polypeptide(L)'
;LVTRSDPKDRPTVFHQLPKLELGRWIAVGRLDYNTSGLMLFTTDGELANRLMHPSGLIEREYAVRVLGEVTDDMLDKLVNGIDLEDGMARFEDVVESGGEGANRWFHVVIMEGRNREVRRLWESVGTQVNRLKRVRFGPVMLDTRLLAGKWRELHSKELEQLYELTGLKTVAAKRASARRTLPDDQQRGRAPKTQRRRDKK
;
A
#
# COMPACT_ATOMS: atom_id res chain seq x y z
N LEU A 1 -12.66 -0.13 11.60
CA LEU A 1 -13.02 0.93 10.62
C LEU A 1 -11.77 1.70 10.18
N VAL A 2 -11.73 2.18 8.93
CA VAL A 2 -10.66 3.06 8.44
C VAL A 2 -11.06 4.52 8.64
N THR A 3 -11.00 4.99 9.89
CA THR A 3 -11.25 6.39 10.26
C THR A 3 -10.40 6.75 11.47
N ARG A 4 -10.01 8.03 11.59
CA ARG A 4 -9.30 8.54 12.78
C ARG A 4 -10.24 8.84 13.95
N SER A 5 -11.49 9.14 13.65
CA SER A 5 -12.50 9.46 14.64
C SER A 5 -13.79 8.75 14.23
N ASP A 6 -14.30 7.90 15.11
CA ASP A 6 -15.61 7.28 14.97
C ASP A 6 -16.52 7.85 16.05
N PRO A 7 -17.64 8.53 15.70
CA PRO A 7 -18.55 9.10 16.69
C PRO A 7 -19.19 8.09 17.64
N LYS A 8 -19.14 6.80 17.29
CA LYS A 8 -19.67 5.67 18.07
C LYS A 8 -18.58 4.89 18.79
N ASP A 9 -17.36 5.42 18.83
CA ASP A 9 -16.17 4.87 19.49
C ASP A 9 -15.86 3.40 19.13
N ARG A 10 -16.18 3.01 17.89
CA ARG A 10 -15.89 1.65 17.41
C ARG A 10 -14.38 1.48 17.14
N PRO A 11 -13.83 0.27 17.25
CA PRO A 11 -12.43 0.01 16.95
C PRO A 11 -11.99 0.49 15.56
N THR A 12 -10.94 1.31 15.55
CA THR A 12 -10.32 1.83 14.31
C THR A 12 -9.04 1.07 14.00
N VAL A 13 -8.63 1.08 12.73
CA VAL A 13 -7.36 0.48 12.29
C VAL A 13 -6.13 1.15 12.93
N PHE A 14 -6.27 2.35 13.49
CA PHE A 14 -5.17 3.09 14.09
C PHE A 14 -4.90 2.69 15.55
N HIS A 15 -5.88 2.10 16.25
CA HIS A 15 -5.72 1.73 17.67
C HIS A 15 -4.64 0.67 17.91
N GLN A 16 -4.33 -0.16 16.90
CA GLN A 16 -3.38 -1.27 17.01
C GLN A 16 -1.98 -0.93 16.49
N LEU A 17 -1.76 0.29 15.99
CA LEU A 17 -0.47 0.74 15.46
C LEU A 17 0.44 1.25 16.58
N PRO A 18 1.78 1.19 16.41
CA PRO A 18 2.71 1.69 17.41
C PRO A 18 2.60 3.21 17.52
N LYS A 19 2.86 3.74 18.71
CA LYS A 19 2.94 5.19 18.91
C LYS A 19 4.17 5.74 18.18
N LEU A 20 4.01 6.91 17.58
CA LEU A 20 5.09 7.64 16.94
C LEU A 20 5.53 8.79 17.85
N GLU A 21 6.84 8.99 18.00
CA GLU A 21 7.40 10.15 18.70
C GLU A 21 7.07 11.46 17.97
N LEU A 22 7.07 11.43 16.63
CA LEU A 22 6.77 12.56 15.77
C LEU A 22 5.90 12.13 14.59
N GLY A 23 4.94 12.98 14.24
CA GLY A 23 4.06 12.77 13.09
C GLY A 23 2.85 11.88 13.38
N ARG A 24 2.31 11.27 12.32
CA ARG A 24 1.10 10.44 12.40
C ARG A 24 1.08 9.37 11.31
N TRP A 25 0.52 8.21 11.62
CA TRP A 25 0.26 7.18 10.62
C TRP A 25 -0.81 7.62 9.62
N ILE A 26 -0.52 7.47 8.33
CA ILE A 26 -1.44 7.72 7.22
C ILE A 26 -1.79 6.36 6.62
N ALA A 27 -3.08 6.03 6.54
CA ALA A 27 -3.53 4.82 5.87
C ALA A 27 -3.42 5.01 4.35
N VAL A 28 -2.87 4.01 3.65
CA VAL A 28 -2.83 3.97 2.19
C VAL A 28 -4.11 3.31 1.68
N GLY A 29 -5.07 4.16 1.31
CA GLY A 29 -6.39 3.76 0.84
C GLY A 29 -7.30 3.27 1.98
N ARG A 30 -8.34 2.52 1.60
CA ARG A 30 -9.34 1.98 2.53
C ARG A 30 -9.56 0.50 2.26
N LEU A 31 -10.12 -0.17 3.27
CA LEU A 31 -10.80 -1.45 3.14
C LEU A 31 -12.21 -1.26 3.67
N ASP A 32 -13.19 -1.87 3.00
CA ASP A 32 -14.57 -1.89 3.49
C ASP A 32 -14.67 -2.64 4.82
N TYR A 33 -15.72 -2.36 5.59
CA TYR A 33 -15.89 -2.94 6.93
C TYR A 33 -15.88 -4.48 6.94
N ASN A 34 -16.49 -5.12 5.95
CA ASN A 34 -16.54 -6.58 5.79
C ASN A 34 -15.40 -7.13 4.91
N THR A 35 -14.30 -6.40 4.80
CA THR A 35 -13.12 -6.80 4.04
C THR A 35 -11.93 -6.89 4.98
N SER A 36 -11.20 -8.00 4.88
CA SER A 36 -9.98 -8.23 5.67
C SER A 36 -8.73 -8.07 4.80
N GLY A 37 -7.56 -8.16 5.42
CA GLY A 37 -6.29 -8.31 4.69
C GLY A 37 -5.36 -7.11 4.80
N LEU A 38 -4.42 -7.05 3.86
CA LEU A 38 -3.28 -6.14 3.87
C LEU A 38 -3.73 -4.67 3.80
N MET A 39 -3.17 -3.86 4.68
CA MET A 39 -3.26 -2.39 4.64
C MET A 39 -1.90 -1.80 4.93
N LEU A 40 -1.47 -0.86 4.08
CA LEU A 40 -0.21 -0.14 4.29
C LEU A 40 -0.47 1.12 5.10
N PHE A 41 0.46 1.44 5.99
CA PHE A 41 0.51 2.68 6.73
C PHE A 41 1.88 3.31 6.54
N THR A 42 1.91 4.63 6.40
CA THR A 42 3.15 5.38 6.24
C THR A 42 3.07 6.72 6.97
N THR A 43 4.22 7.27 7.33
CA THR A 43 4.34 8.66 7.80
C THR A 43 4.68 9.63 6.67
N ASP A 44 5.00 9.12 5.48
CA ASP A 44 5.29 9.90 4.27
C ASP A 44 3.99 10.18 3.50
N GLY A 45 3.49 11.41 3.62
CA GLY A 45 2.23 11.83 2.98
C GLY A 45 2.29 11.86 1.46
N GLU A 46 3.46 12.13 0.86
CA GLU A 46 3.63 12.14 -0.59
C GLU A 46 3.60 10.71 -1.14
N LEU A 47 4.26 9.77 -0.46
CA LEU A 47 4.16 8.35 -0.80
C LEU A 47 2.71 7.87 -0.68
N ALA A 48 2.01 8.19 0.42
CA ALA A 48 0.62 7.81 0.60
C ALA A 48 -0.26 8.35 -0.53
N ASN A 49 -0.08 9.62 -0.91
CA ASN A 49 -0.84 10.25 -1.99
C ASN A 49 -0.63 9.54 -3.32
N ARG A 50 0.63 9.28 -3.72
CA ARG A 50 0.92 8.57 -4.98
C ARG A 50 0.41 7.14 -5.01
N LEU A 51 0.50 6.42 -3.88
CA LEU A 51 -0.01 5.05 -3.77
C LEU A 51 -1.56 4.98 -3.83
N MET A 52 -2.25 6.06 -3.43
CA MET A 52 -3.72 6.14 -3.45
C MET A 52 -4.27 6.70 -4.76
N HIS A 53 -3.46 7.44 -5.52
CA HIS A 53 -3.94 8.15 -6.70
C HIS A 53 -4.36 7.17 -7.81
N PRO A 54 -5.56 7.32 -8.43
CA PRO A 54 -6.04 6.38 -9.46
C PRO A 54 -5.10 6.22 -10.65
N SER A 55 -4.40 7.29 -11.05
CA SER A 55 -3.45 7.25 -12.17
C SER A 55 -2.23 6.36 -11.91
N GLY A 56 -1.98 5.94 -10.67
CA GLY A 56 -0.87 5.05 -10.34
C GLY A 56 -1.10 3.61 -10.82
N LEU A 57 -2.36 3.22 -11.11
CA LEU A 57 -2.75 1.88 -11.59
C LEU A 57 -2.09 0.75 -10.79
N ILE A 58 -1.94 0.95 -9.48
CA ILE A 58 -1.23 0.01 -8.62
C ILE A 58 -2.13 -1.19 -8.36
N GLU A 59 -1.64 -2.35 -8.74
CA GLU A 59 -2.33 -3.62 -8.56
C GLU A 59 -2.71 -3.90 -7.11
N ARG A 60 -3.91 -4.44 -6.94
CA ARG A 60 -4.44 -4.95 -5.67
C ARG A 60 -4.99 -6.33 -5.94
N GLU A 61 -4.45 -7.30 -5.22
CA GLU A 61 -4.87 -8.69 -5.35
C GLU A 61 -5.74 -9.07 -4.16
N TYR A 62 -6.86 -9.74 -4.45
CA TYR A 62 -7.80 -10.21 -3.46
C TYR A 62 -8.00 -11.71 -3.59
N ALA A 63 -7.94 -12.40 -2.46
CA ALA A 63 -8.55 -13.71 -2.32
C ALA A 63 -10.04 -13.53 -2.01
N VAL A 64 -10.90 -14.08 -2.86
CA VAL A 64 -12.34 -13.94 -2.84
C VAL A 64 -12.97 -15.30 -2.70
N ARG A 65 -13.89 -15.47 -1.74
CA ARG A 65 -14.75 -16.65 -1.68
C ARG A 65 -16.14 -16.26 -2.15
N VAL A 66 -16.61 -16.93 -3.18
CA VAL A 66 -17.92 -16.71 -3.77
C VAL A 66 -18.84 -17.90 -3.51
N LEU A 67 -20.15 -17.64 -3.50
CA LEU A 67 -21.19 -18.64 -3.34
C LEU A 67 -21.90 -18.87 -4.67
N GLY A 68 -21.98 -20.14 -5.08
CA GLY A 68 -22.64 -20.56 -6.30
C GLY A 68 -21.67 -21.15 -7.32
N GLU A 69 -22.24 -21.51 -8.46
CA GLU A 69 -21.48 -21.97 -9.63
C GLU A 69 -20.88 -20.76 -10.35
N VAL A 70 -19.64 -20.91 -10.81
CA VAL A 70 -18.95 -19.92 -11.64
C VAL A 70 -18.57 -20.63 -12.93
N THR A 71 -19.15 -20.20 -14.04
CA THR A 71 -18.90 -20.76 -15.36
C THR A 71 -17.80 -19.97 -16.09
N ASP A 72 -17.21 -20.58 -17.11
CA ASP A 72 -16.18 -19.92 -17.92
C ASP A 72 -16.71 -18.64 -18.60
N ASP A 73 -17.97 -18.64 -19.06
CA ASP A 73 -18.63 -17.44 -19.63
C ASP A 73 -18.74 -16.28 -18.63
N MET A 74 -18.93 -16.58 -17.34
CA MET A 74 -18.93 -15.55 -16.29
C MET A 74 -17.52 -14.98 -16.09
N LEU A 75 -16.49 -15.84 -16.08
CA LEU A 75 -15.09 -15.42 -15.96
C LEU A 75 -14.68 -14.54 -17.15
N ASP A 76 -15.05 -14.94 -18.36
CA ASP A 76 -14.79 -14.18 -19.58
C ASP A 76 -15.42 -12.78 -19.51
N LYS A 77 -16.67 -12.67 -19.03
CA LYS A 77 -17.32 -11.36 -18.83
C LYS A 77 -16.58 -10.49 -17.82
N LEU A 78 -16.16 -11.09 -16.70
CA LEU A 78 -15.45 -10.36 -15.64
C LEU A 78 -14.09 -9.80 -16.09
N VAL A 79 -13.40 -10.48 -17.01
CA VAL A 79 -12.10 -10.06 -17.55
C VAL A 79 -12.28 -9.10 -18.75
N ASN A 80 -13.25 -9.34 -19.63
CA ASN A 80 -13.50 -8.45 -20.77
C ASN A 80 -14.12 -7.11 -20.35
N GLY A 81 -14.84 -7.10 -19.23
CA GLY A 81 -15.40 -5.92 -18.59
C GLY A 81 -16.92 -5.89 -18.60
N ILE A 82 -17.48 -5.34 -17.53
CA ILE A 82 -18.92 -5.21 -17.29
C ILE A 82 -19.26 -3.77 -16.90
N ASP A 83 -20.36 -3.24 -17.45
CA ASP A 83 -20.83 -1.90 -17.12
C ASP A 83 -21.41 -1.91 -15.71
N LEU A 84 -20.78 -1.14 -14.82
CA LEU A 84 -21.30 -0.85 -13.49
C LEU A 84 -21.88 0.58 -13.46
N GLU A 85 -22.62 0.92 -12.41
CA GLU A 85 -23.28 2.22 -12.26
C GLU A 85 -22.33 3.43 -12.39
N ASP A 86 -21.08 3.27 -11.99
CA ASP A 86 -20.02 4.28 -12.03
C ASP A 86 -19.03 4.08 -13.20
N GLY A 87 -19.41 3.28 -14.20
CA GLY A 87 -18.66 3.05 -15.44
C GLY A 87 -18.15 1.61 -15.62
N MET A 88 -17.48 1.37 -16.75
CA MET A 88 -16.85 0.09 -17.10
C MET A 88 -15.88 -0.39 -16.02
N ALA A 89 -15.92 -1.67 -15.65
CA ALA A 89 -15.00 -2.28 -14.70
C ALA A 89 -14.67 -3.71 -15.11
N ARG A 90 -13.49 -4.20 -14.72
CA ARG A 90 -13.04 -5.56 -15.00
C ARG A 90 -12.03 -6.03 -13.97
N PHE A 91 -11.81 -7.34 -13.92
CA PHE A 91 -10.59 -7.89 -13.35
C PHE A 91 -9.48 -7.90 -14.40
N GLU A 92 -8.26 -7.56 -13.99
CA GLU A 92 -7.08 -7.73 -14.85
C GLU A 92 -6.62 -9.17 -14.89
N ASP A 93 -6.89 -9.94 -13.83
CA ASP A 93 -6.63 -11.36 -13.76
C ASP A 93 -7.61 -12.04 -12.80
N VAL A 94 -8.00 -13.28 -13.11
CA VAL A 94 -8.88 -14.13 -12.31
C VAL A 94 -8.36 -15.55 -12.34
N VAL A 95 -7.90 -16.04 -11.20
CA VAL A 95 -7.35 -17.38 -11.04
C VAL A 95 -8.16 -18.15 -10.01
N GLU A 96 -8.72 -19.29 -10.41
CA GLU A 96 -9.38 -20.19 -9.46
C GLU A 96 -8.34 -20.87 -8.55
N SER A 97 -8.64 -20.93 -7.25
CA SER A 97 -7.74 -21.44 -6.21
C SER A 97 -8.37 -22.56 -5.38
N GLY A 98 -9.41 -23.21 -5.91
CA GLY A 98 -10.10 -24.35 -5.32
C GLY A 98 -11.41 -23.98 -4.62
N GLY A 99 -11.95 -24.92 -3.85
CA GLY A 99 -13.24 -24.77 -3.18
C GLY A 99 -13.87 -26.09 -2.80
N GLU A 100 -14.87 -26.03 -1.91
CA GLU A 100 -15.62 -27.20 -1.45
C GLU A 100 -17.12 -26.90 -1.47
N GLY A 101 -17.90 -27.87 -1.97
CA GLY A 101 -19.34 -27.72 -2.15
C GLY A 101 -19.68 -26.50 -3.02
N ALA A 102 -20.63 -25.68 -2.56
CA ALA A 102 -21.09 -24.49 -3.28
C ALA A 102 -20.18 -23.25 -3.14
N ASN A 103 -19.05 -23.34 -2.42
CA ASN A 103 -18.14 -22.20 -2.27
C ASN A 103 -16.87 -22.41 -3.10
N ARG A 104 -16.53 -21.41 -3.91
CA ARG A 104 -15.31 -21.39 -4.73
C ARG A 104 -14.42 -20.20 -4.32
N TRP A 105 -13.11 -20.40 -4.41
CA TRP A 105 -12.11 -19.39 -4.11
C TRP A 105 -11.41 -18.93 -5.38
N PHE A 106 -11.25 -17.61 -5.50
CA PHE A 106 -10.56 -16.97 -6.62
C PHE A 106 -9.54 -15.97 -6.09
N HIS A 107 -8.41 -15.87 -6.78
CA HIS A 107 -7.52 -14.73 -6.73
C HIS A 107 -7.89 -13.79 -7.86
N VAL A 108 -8.14 -12.52 -7.54
CA VAL A 108 -8.50 -11.50 -8.54
C VAL A 108 -7.62 -10.27 -8.40
N VAL A 109 -7.26 -9.66 -9.52
CA VAL A 109 -6.45 -8.43 -9.56
C VAL A 109 -7.28 -7.28 -10.11
N ILE A 110 -7.22 -6.13 -9.42
CA ILE A 110 -7.73 -4.84 -9.90
C ILE A 110 -6.63 -3.77 -9.84
N MET A 111 -6.64 -2.82 -10.77
CA MET A 111 -5.70 -1.69 -10.78
C MET A 111 -6.28 -0.41 -10.17
N GLU A 112 -7.61 -0.34 -10.04
CA GLU A 112 -8.29 0.75 -9.36
C GLU A 112 -8.86 0.31 -8.01
N GLY A 113 -9.67 1.17 -7.39
CA GLY A 113 -10.16 0.97 -6.03
C GLY A 113 -11.48 1.68 -5.80
N ARG A 114 -12.40 1.55 -6.76
CA ARG A 114 -13.75 2.09 -6.64
C ARG A 114 -14.49 1.42 -5.49
N ASN A 115 -15.55 2.07 -5.00
CA ASN A 115 -16.25 1.55 -3.83
C ASN A 115 -16.80 0.15 -4.13
N ARG A 116 -16.44 -0.84 -3.29
CA ARG A 116 -16.91 -2.24 -3.37
C ARG A 116 -16.72 -2.90 -4.74
N GLU A 117 -15.77 -2.45 -5.54
CA GLU A 117 -15.61 -2.83 -6.94
C GLU A 117 -15.55 -4.35 -7.17
N VAL A 118 -14.70 -5.06 -6.44
CA VAL A 118 -14.59 -6.54 -6.51
C VAL A 118 -15.95 -7.20 -6.27
N ARG A 119 -16.73 -6.72 -5.29
CA ARG A 119 -18.03 -7.30 -4.97
C ARG A 119 -19.03 -7.04 -6.07
N ARG A 120 -19.06 -5.81 -6.61
CA ARG A 120 -19.98 -5.41 -7.68
C ARG A 120 -19.70 -6.17 -8.97
N LEU A 121 -18.43 -6.43 -9.29
CA LEU A 121 -18.06 -7.30 -10.42
C LEU A 121 -18.65 -8.69 -10.26
N TRP A 122 -18.39 -9.38 -9.15
CA TRP A 122 -18.99 -10.70 -8.89
C TRP A 122 -20.52 -10.69 -8.86
N GLU A 123 -21.12 -9.67 -8.24
CA GLU A 123 -22.58 -9.50 -8.15
C GLU A 123 -23.22 -9.30 -9.55
N SER A 124 -22.51 -8.63 -10.47
CA SER A 124 -23.00 -8.38 -11.85
C SER A 124 -23.11 -9.64 -12.71
N VAL A 125 -22.37 -10.70 -12.38
CA VAL A 125 -22.54 -12.02 -13.00
C VAL A 125 -23.48 -12.93 -12.20
N GLY A 126 -24.12 -12.42 -11.15
CA GLY A 126 -25.08 -13.17 -10.33
C GLY A 126 -24.46 -13.95 -9.17
N THR A 127 -23.21 -13.69 -8.81
CA THR A 127 -22.50 -14.41 -7.75
C THR A 127 -22.30 -13.54 -6.51
N GLN A 128 -22.53 -14.10 -5.31
CA GLN A 128 -22.33 -13.35 -4.06
C GLN A 128 -20.95 -13.58 -3.45
N VAL A 129 -20.31 -12.50 -2.97
CA VAL A 129 -19.02 -12.57 -2.27
C VAL A 129 -19.21 -12.77 -0.77
N ASN A 130 -18.89 -13.96 -0.28
CA ASN A 130 -18.99 -14.32 1.13
C ASN A 130 -17.77 -13.90 1.95
N ARG A 131 -16.56 -13.97 1.36
CA ARG A 131 -15.33 -13.50 1.99
C ARG A 131 -14.49 -12.73 1.00
N LEU A 132 -13.87 -11.67 1.48
CA LEU A 132 -12.96 -10.84 0.71
C LEU A 132 -11.75 -10.50 1.58
N LYS A 133 -10.56 -10.82 1.06
CA LYS A 133 -9.29 -10.56 1.73
C LYS A 133 -8.29 -9.99 0.74
N ARG A 134 -7.81 -8.76 0.99
CA ARG A 134 -6.68 -8.22 0.21
C ARG A 134 -5.41 -8.94 0.60
N VAL A 135 -4.78 -9.62 -0.35
CA VAL A 135 -3.56 -10.42 -0.12
C VAL A 135 -2.30 -9.73 -0.65
N ARG A 136 -2.44 -8.77 -1.58
CA ARG A 136 -1.32 -8.00 -2.14
C ARG A 136 -1.70 -6.55 -2.44
N PHE A 137 -0.74 -5.65 -2.31
CA PHE A 137 -0.82 -4.25 -2.74
C PHE A 137 0.51 -3.87 -3.40
N GLY A 138 0.50 -3.67 -4.72
CA GLY A 138 1.71 -3.48 -5.51
C GLY A 138 2.75 -4.59 -5.23
N PRO A 139 3.98 -4.25 -4.81
CA PRO A 139 5.02 -5.23 -4.52
C PRO A 139 4.87 -5.92 -3.15
N VAL A 140 3.97 -5.45 -2.28
CA VAL A 140 3.85 -5.95 -0.91
C VAL A 140 2.80 -7.05 -0.84
N MET A 141 3.24 -8.23 -0.42
CA MET A 141 2.37 -9.38 -0.12
C MET A 141 2.08 -9.47 1.38
N LEU A 142 0.88 -9.93 1.71
CA LEU A 142 0.49 -10.21 3.08
C LEU A 142 1.27 -11.42 3.61
N ASP A 143 2.03 -11.24 4.68
CA ASP A 143 2.71 -12.35 5.35
C ASP A 143 1.67 -13.31 5.94
N THR A 144 1.74 -14.58 5.55
CA THR A 144 0.82 -15.63 5.98
C THR A 144 0.88 -15.90 7.48
N ARG A 145 1.99 -15.55 8.13
CA ARG A 145 2.20 -15.68 9.58
C ARG A 145 1.71 -14.46 10.37
N LEU A 146 1.41 -13.36 9.70
CA LEU A 146 0.92 -12.16 10.37
C LEU A 146 -0.55 -12.32 10.75
N LEU A 147 -0.79 -12.38 12.06
CA LEU A 147 -2.15 -12.51 12.60
C LEU A 147 -2.99 -11.26 12.31
N ALA A 148 -4.31 -11.45 12.24
CA ALA A 148 -5.24 -10.35 12.04
C ALA A 148 -5.08 -9.26 13.12
N GLY A 149 -5.06 -8.00 12.70
CA GLY A 149 -4.87 -6.86 13.60
C GLY A 149 -3.43 -6.67 14.11
N LYS A 150 -2.48 -7.51 13.67
CA LYS A 150 -1.05 -7.27 13.91
C LYS A 150 -0.44 -6.55 12.71
N TRP A 151 0.69 -5.91 12.97
CA TRP A 151 1.46 -5.18 11.98
C TRP A 151 2.92 -5.65 12.03
N ARG A 152 3.63 -5.40 10.94
CA ARG A 152 5.09 -5.49 10.85
C ARG A 152 5.59 -4.27 10.09
N GLU A 153 6.83 -3.90 10.32
CA GLU A 153 7.50 -2.94 9.43
C GLU A 153 7.81 -3.61 8.08
N LEU A 154 7.85 -2.79 7.03
CA LEU A 154 8.28 -3.25 5.72
C LEU A 154 9.79 -3.41 5.70
N HIS A 155 10.26 -4.45 5.02
CA HIS A 155 11.68 -4.63 4.77
C HIS A 155 12.19 -3.56 3.79
N SER A 156 13.50 -3.25 3.84
CA SER A 156 14.11 -2.22 3.00
C SER A 156 13.82 -2.41 1.51
N LYS A 157 13.83 -3.66 1.03
CA LYS A 157 13.52 -4.00 -0.37
C LYS A 157 12.07 -3.68 -0.76
N GLU A 158 11.10 -4.03 0.10
CA GLU A 158 9.69 -3.72 -0.13
C GLU A 158 9.46 -2.19 -0.16
N LEU A 159 10.15 -1.47 0.74
CA LEU A 159 10.11 -0.02 0.80
C LEU A 159 10.70 0.60 -0.48
N GLU A 160 11.88 0.16 -0.91
CA GLU A 160 12.52 0.63 -2.14
C GLU A 160 11.61 0.42 -3.36
N GLN A 161 11.00 -0.76 -3.49
CA GLN A 161 10.06 -1.05 -4.58
C GLN A 161 8.83 -0.15 -4.56
N LEU A 162 8.28 0.20 -3.39
CA LEU A 162 7.16 1.14 -3.29
C LEU A 162 7.55 2.57 -3.69
N TYR A 163 8.74 3.02 -3.30
CA TYR A 163 9.24 4.33 -3.69
C TYR A 163 9.54 4.38 -5.20
N GLU A 164 10.14 3.34 -5.76
CA GLU A 164 10.39 3.20 -7.19
C GLU A 164 9.10 3.19 -8.00
N LEU A 165 8.12 2.39 -7.59
CA LEU A 165 6.78 2.32 -8.21
C LEU A 165 6.09 3.68 -8.28
N THR A 166 6.36 4.55 -7.30
CA THR A 166 5.78 5.90 -7.24
C THR A 166 6.68 6.97 -7.83
N GLY A 167 7.84 6.62 -8.40
CA GLY A 167 8.82 7.58 -8.94
C GLY A 167 9.41 8.51 -7.87
N LEU A 168 9.38 8.11 -6.60
CA LEU A 168 9.92 8.86 -5.48
C LEU A 168 11.31 8.33 -5.09
N LYS A 169 12.14 9.20 -4.53
CA LYS A 169 13.38 8.78 -3.84
C LYS A 169 13.08 8.52 -2.37
N THR A 170 13.64 7.45 -1.81
CA THR A 170 13.55 7.15 -0.37
C THR A 170 14.17 8.28 0.46
N VAL A 171 13.75 8.43 1.73
CA VAL A 171 14.32 9.45 2.64
C VAL A 171 15.83 9.23 2.83
N ALA A 172 16.28 7.98 2.92
CA ALA A 172 17.69 7.63 2.99
C ALA A 172 18.46 8.10 1.73
N ALA A 173 17.90 7.84 0.54
CA ALA A 173 18.49 8.29 -0.72
C ALA A 173 18.50 9.83 -0.83
N LYS A 174 17.44 10.52 -0.40
CA LYS A 174 17.37 11.99 -0.36
C LYS A 174 18.46 12.57 0.56
N ARG A 175 18.67 11.99 1.74
CA ARG A 175 19.72 12.40 2.69
C ARG A 175 21.12 12.12 2.15
N ALA A 176 21.34 10.98 1.50
CA ALA A 176 22.61 10.65 0.87
C ALA A 176 22.95 11.61 -0.28
N SER A 177 21.97 11.98 -1.12
CA SER A 177 22.18 12.98 -2.18
C SER A 177 22.46 14.37 -1.62
N ALA A 178 21.73 14.79 -0.58
CA ALA A 178 21.93 16.10 0.05
C ALA A 178 23.32 16.24 0.70
N ARG A 179 23.85 15.16 1.28
CA ARG A 179 25.22 15.11 1.81
C ARG A 179 26.30 15.20 0.73
N ARG A 180 26.02 14.73 -0.49
CA ARG A 180 26.97 14.78 -1.62
C ARG A 180 27.03 16.14 -2.32
N THR A 181 26.00 16.98 -2.16
CA THR A 181 25.90 18.31 -2.79
C THR A 181 26.35 19.47 -1.90
N LEU A 182 26.81 19.21 -0.68
CA LEU A 182 27.43 20.24 0.16
C LEU A 182 28.86 20.49 -0.34
N PRO A 183 29.23 21.73 -0.71
CA PRO A 183 30.61 22.07 -1.05
C PRO A 183 31.52 21.87 0.18
N ASP A 184 32.71 21.32 -0.05
CA ASP A 184 33.77 21.09 0.94
C ASP A 184 34.47 22.41 1.35
N ASP A 185 33.70 23.41 1.80
CA ASP A 185 34.21 24.76 2.03
C ASP A 185 34.42 25.11 3.51
N GLN A 186 34.97 24.16 4.29
CA GLN A 186 35.43 24.43 5.67
C GLN A 186 36.73 23.71 6.08
N GLN A 187 37.65 23.44 5.15
CA GLN A 187 39.03 23.02 5.49
C GLN A 187 40.13 23.84 4.79
N ARG A 188 39.98 25.16 4.67
CA ARG A 188 41.13 26.07 4.41
C ARG A 188 41.02 27.37 5.18
N GLY A 189 41.25 27.31 6.48
CA GLY A 189 41.26 28.53 7.29
C GLY A 189 41.67 28.32 8.74
N ARG A 190 42.96 28.03 8.98
CA ARG A 190 43.73 28.45 10.17
C ARG A 190 45.15 27.88 10.09
N ALA A 191 46.04 28.59 9.40
CA ALA A 191 47.47 28.49 9.70
C ALA A 191 47.72 29.19 11.06
N PRO A 192 48.47 28.59 12.00
CA PRO A 192 48.78 29.25 13.25
C PRO A 192 49.76 30.41 13.00
N LYS A 193 49.38 31.62 13.41
CA LYS A 193 50.29 32.77 13.50
C LYS A 193 51.34 32.49 14.57
N THR A 194 52.55 32.12 14.17
CA THR A 194 53.73 32.19 15.03
C THR A 194 54.08 33.65 15.24
N GLN A 195 53.93 34.13 16.47
CA GLN A 195 54.27 35.50 16.86
C GLN A 195 55.35 35.47 17.95
N ARG A 196 56.46 36.18 17.68
CA ARG A 196 57.51 36.72 18.59
C ARG A 196 58.54 35.70 19.13
N ARG A 197 59.82 36.03 19.29
CA ARG A 197 60.45 37.30 19.72
C ARG A 197 61.82 37.55 19.06
N ARG A 198 62.12 38.84 18.90
CA ARG A 198 63.48 39.41 18.80
C ARG A 198 64.19 39.23 20.14
N ASP A 199 65.48 38.92 20.13
CA ASP A 199 66.45 39.43 21.10
C ASP A 199 67.86 39.58 20.48
N LYS A 200 68.34 40.83 20.55
CA LYS A 200 69.72 41.35 20.69
C LYS A 200 70.89 40.73 19.90
N LYS A 201 71.50 41.57 19.04
CA LYS A 201 72.78 42.25 19.35
C LYS A 201 72.88 43.56 18.57
#